data_AF-J3IPZ7-F1
#
_entry.id   AF-J3IPZ7-F1
#
_cell.length_a   1.000
_cell.length_b   1.000
_cell.length_c   1.000
_cell.angle_alpha   90.00
_cell.angle_beta   90.00
_cell.angle_gamma   90.00
#
_symmetry.space_group_name_H-M   'P 1'
#
loop_
_entity.id
_entity.type
_entity.pdbx_description
1 polymer ?
#
loop_
_entity_poly.entity_id
_entity_poly.type
_entity_poly.pdbx_seq_one_letter_code
_entity_poly.pdbx_strand_id
1 'polypeptide(L)'
;AAGDLPTIDASSAGYYQETLFEARQLVDTVRNLHADIGLALIQAFARGLLDIPYCLHPDNPGRATTRIDDKGALRWGNTGSLPLPRSSGWSLNGPGVSSSELFQMLHYTVNRYDQPLH
;
A
#
# COMPACT_ATOMS: atom_id res chain seq x y z
N ALA A 1 -21.19 -24.13 1.98
CA ALA A 1 -20.19 -24.33 3.04
C ALA A 1 -19.43 -23.02 3.19
N ALA A 2 -19.56 -22.32 4.31
CA ALA A 2 -18.65 -21.23 4.63
C ALA A 2 -17.30 -21.90 4.90
N GLY A 3 -16.33 -21.69 4.00
CA GLY A 3 -14.96 -22.17 4.24
C GLY A 3 -14.47 -21.61 5.56
N ASP A 4 -13.76 -22.44 6.32
CA ASP A 4 -13.08 -22.01 7.54
C ASP A 4 -12.31 -20.73 7.22
N LEU A 5 -12.71 -19.62 7.85
CA LEU A 5 -11.97 -18.38 7.72
C LEU A 5 -10.57 -18.68 8.28
N PRO A 6 -9.50 -18.34 7.54
CA PRO A 6 -8.15 -18.63 7.99
C PRO A 6 -7.98 -18.06 9.40
N THR A 7 -7.51 -18.92 10.32
CA THR A 7 -7.19 -18.51 11.68
C THR A 7 -6.17 -17.38 11.59
N ILE A 8 -6.60 -16.16 11.94
CA ILE A 8 -5.71 -15.00 11.96
C ILE A 8 -4.62 -15.31 12.99
N ASP A 9 -3.38 -15.43 12.53
CA ASP A 9 -2.23 -15.47 13.42
C ASP A 9 -2.25 -14.21 14.27
N ALA A 10 -2.23 -14.38 15.59
CA ALA A 10 -2.22 -13.30 16.56
C ALA A 10 -1.07 -12.32 16.30
N SER A 11 0.05 -12.78 15.73
CA SER A 11 1.18 -11.94 15.35
C SER A 11 0.86 -10.94 14.21
N SER A 12 -0.16 -11.24 13.39
CA SER A 12 -0.60 -10.44 12.24
C SER A 12 -1.79 -9.52 12.56
N ALA A 13 -2.41 -9.65 13.73
CA ALA A 13 -3.61 -8.87 14.10
C ALA A 13 -3.39 -7.35 13.99
N GLY A 14 -2.23 -6.86 14.43
CA GLY A 14 -1.88 -5.44 14.32
C GLY A 14 -1.81 -4.95 12.88
N TYR A 15 -1.24 -5.76 11.98
CA TYR A 15 -1.17 -5.45 10.55
C TYR A 15 -2.55 -5.37 9.89
N TYR A 16 -3.46 -6.29 10.24
CA TYR A 16 -4.82 -6.27 9.71
C TYR A 16 -5.62 -5.09 10.22
N GLN A 17 -5.47 -4.72 11.48
CA GLN A 17 -6.14 -3.55 12.05
C GLN A 17 -5.66 -2.25 11.40
N GLU A 18 -4.35 -2.11 11.19
CA GLU A 18 -3.74 -1.01 10.44
C GLU A 18 -4.27 -0.96 9.00
N THR A 19 -4.22 -2.08 8.27
CA THR A 19 -4.69 -2.16 6.87
C THR A 19 -6.17 -1.79 6.76
N LEU A 20 -7.01 -2.28 7.66
CA LEU A 20 -8.44 -1.97 7.68
C LEU A 20 -8.68 -0.47 7.95
N PHE A 21 -7.91 0.11 8.87
CA PHE A 21 -7.98 1.54 9.15
C PHE A 21 -7.60 2.36 7.91
N GLU A 22 -6.47 2.06 7.27
CA GLU A 22 -6.01 2.77 6.07
C GLU A 22 -6.97 2.61 4.90
N ALA A 23 -7.50 1.40 4.68
CA ALA A 23 -8.49 1.13 3.64
C ALA A 23 -9.77 1.97 3.84
N ARG A 24 -10.26 2.07 5.09
CA ARG A 24 -11.41 2.93 5.41
C ARG A 24 -11.11 4.39 5.13
N GLN A 25 -9.94 4.89 5.55
CA GLN A 25 -9.55 6.27 5.28
C GLN A 25 -9.54 6.59 3.78
N LEU A 26 -8.99 5.71 2.95
CA LEU A 26 -8.97 5.86 1.50
C LEU A 26 -10.39 5.83 0.92
N VAL A 27 -11.17 4.80 1.26
CA VAL A 27 -12.53 4.60 0.73
C VAL A 27 -13.45 5.75 1.12
N ASP A 28 -13.46 6.13 2.40
CA ASP A 28 -14.32 7.20 2.91
C ASP A 28 -13.90 8.55 2.34
N THR A 29 -12.60 8.82 2.20
CA THR A 29 -12.12 10.06 1.57
C THR A 29 -12.64 10.18 0.15
N VAL A 30 -12.45 9.15 -0.68
CA VAL A 30 -12.90 9.17 -2.09
C VAL A 30 -14.41 9.30 -2.16
N ARG A 31 -15.16 8.49 -1.40
CA ARG A 31 -16.62 8.52 -1.38
C ARG A 31 -17.20 9.89 -1.00
N ASN A 32 -16.50 10.67 -0.19
CA ASN A 32 -16.94 11.99 0.23
C ASN A 32 -16.54 13.14 -0.72
N LEU A 33 -15.81 12.87 -1.81
CA LEU A 33 -15.45 13.92 -2.78
C LEU A 33 -16.62 14.34 -3.68
N HIS A 34 -17.49 13.40 -4.04
CA HIS A 34 -18.58 13.64 -4.97
C HIS A 34 -19.66 12.55 -4.86
N ALA A 35 -20.93 12.90 -5.18
CA ALA A 35 -22.05 11.95 -5.12
C ALA A 35 -21.97 10.85 -6.19
N ASP A 36 -21.48 11.19 -7.37
CA ASP A 36 -21.11 10.24 -8.44
C ASP A 36 -19.69 9.68 -8.18
N ILE A 37 -19.58 8.35 -8.08
CA ILE A 37 -18.33 7.66 -7.77
C ILE A 37 -17.29 7.74 -8.90
N GLY A 38 -17.72 7.78 -10.16
CA GLY A 38 -16.81 7.93 -11.30
C GLY A 38 -16.12 9.29 -11.26
N LEU A 39 -16.88 10.36 -10.98
CA LEU A 39 -16.32 11.69 -10.79
C LEU A 39 -15.46 11.77 -9.53
N ALA A 40 -15.84 11.10 -8.43
CA ALA A 40 -15.04 11.05 -7.21
C ALA A 40 -13.66 10.41 -7.45
N LEU A 41 -13.60 9.30 -8.20
CA LEU A 41 -12.34 8.62 -8.53
C LEU A 41 -11.40 9.50 -9.36
N ILE A 42 -11.94 10.15 -10.41
CA ILE A 42 -11.16 11.08 -11.24
C ILE A 42 -10.60 12.22 -10.38
N GLN A 43 -11.42 12.80 -9.50
CA GLN A 43 -10.98 13.86 -8.60
C GLN A 43 -9.92 13.37 -7.59
N ALA A 44 -10.05 12.14 -7.10
CA ALA A 44 -9.12 11.58 -6.13
C ALA A 44 -7.71 11.43 -6.72
N PHE A 45 -7.59 10.87 -7.93
CA PHE A 45 -6.31 10.76 -8.65
C PHE A 45 -5.74 12.14 -8.98
N ALA A 46 -6.55 13.04 -9.54
CA ALA A 46 -6.11 14.40 -9.89
C ALA A 46 -5.57 15.17 -8.68
N ARG A 47 -6.10 14.93 -7.47
CA ARG A 47 -5.63 15.53 -6.21
C ARG A 47 -4.52 14.72 -5.52
N GLY A 48 -4.23 13.51 -5.98
CA GLY A 48 -3.34 12.54 -5.34
C GLY A 48 -3.83 12.02 -3.99
N LEU A 49 -5.13 12.09 -3.75
CA LEU A 49 -5.81 11.41 -2.64
C LEU A 49 -5.95 9.91 -2.90
N LEU A 50 -5.82 9.51 -4.17
CA LEU A 50 -5.60 8.14 -4.60
C LEU A 50 -4.33 8.13 -5.48
N ASP A 51 -3.42 7.21 -5.20
CA ASP A 51 -2.14 7.07 -5.89
C ASP A 51 -1.69 5.61 -5.79
N ILE A 52 -1.47 4.98 -6.94
CA ILE A 52 -1.11 3.56 -7.05
C ILE A 52 0.41 3.45 -7.16
N PRO A 53 1.09 2.81 -6.18
CA PRO A 53 2.54 2.63 -6.23
C PRO A 53 3.00 1.99 -7.55
N TYR A 54 3.98 2.64 -8.20
CA TYR A 54 4.64 2.16 -9.43
C TYR A 54 3.74 2.04 -10.68
N CYS A 55 2.53 2.61 -10.65
CA CYS A 55 1.69 2.69 -11.84
C CYS A 55 2.26 3.68 -12.86
N LEU A 56 2.28 3.30 -14.14
CA LEU A 56 2.79 4.12 -15.25
C LEU A 56 1.71 4.96 -15.94
N HIS A 57 0.45 4.87 -15.51
CA HIS A 57 -0.64 5.61 -16.12
C HIS A 57 -0.44 7.12 -15.94
N PRO A 58 -0.61 7.95 -16.98
CA PRO A 58 -0.32 9.40 -16.90
C PRO A 58 -1.17 10.15 -15.85
N ASP A 59 -2.37 9.64 -15.57
CA ASP A 59 -3.26 10.23 -14.56
C ASP A 59 -2.92 9.82 -13.11
N ASN A 60 -1.99 8.88 -12.92
CA ASN A 60 -1.53 8.48 -11.59
C ASN A 60 -0.37 9.39 -11.13
N PRO A 61 -0.45 10.07 -9.96
CA PRO A 61 0.60 11.00 -9.52
C PRO A 61 1.97 10.36 -9.31
N GLY A 62 2.02 9.07 -8.95
CA GLY A 62 3.26 8.31 -8.79
C GLY A 62 4.13 8.78 -7.62
N ARG A 63 3.55 9.43 -6.61
CA ARG A 63 4.26 9.85 -5.38
C ARG A 63 4.29 8.73 -4.35
N ALA A 64 3.23 7.93 -4.27
CA ALA A 64 3.14 6.81 -3.36
C ALA A 64 4.13 5.70 -3.74
N THR A 65 4.82 5.14 -2.74
CA THR A 65 5.72 3.99 -2.90
C THR A 65 5.51 3.03 -1.75
N THR A 66 5.88 1.76 -1.94
CA THR A 66 5.76 0.72 -0.92
C THR A 66 7.10 0.02 -0.66
N ARG A 67 7.20 -0.67 0.47
CA ARG A 67 8.33 -1.51 0.84
C ARG A 67 7.83 -2.87 1.32
N ILE A 68 8.62 -3.92 1.15
CA ILE A 68 8.37 -5.22 1.80
C ILE A 68 9.21 -5.25 3.08
N ASP A 69 8.58 -5.46 4.23
CA ASP A 69 9.28 -5.56 5.51
C ASP A 69 9.97 -6.93 5.70
N ASP A 70 10.68 -7.09 6.82
CA ASP A 70 11.40 -8.31 7.19
C ASP A 70 10.47 -9.53 7.38
N LYS A 71 9.20 -9.28 7.70
CA LYS A 71 8.15 -10.30 7.81
C LYS A 71 7.48 -10.62 6.47
N GLY A 72 7.84 -9.90 5.41
CA GLY A 72 7.25 -10.06 4.08
C GLY A 72 5.94 -9.33 3.87
N ALA A 73 5.55 -8.44 4.79
CA ALA A 73 4.36 -7.62 4.64
C ALA A 73 4.63 -6.37 3.81
N LEU A 74 3.63 -5.95 3.03
CA LEU A 74 3.69 -4.71 2.27
C LEU A 74 3.42 -3.52 3.20
N ARG A 75 4.31 -2.53 3.15
CA ARG A 75 4.32 -1.30 3.96
C ARG A 75 4.43 -0.08 3.07
N TRP A 76 3.99 1.09 3.54
CA TRP A 76 4.20 2.33 2.81
C TRP A 76 5.64 2.82 2.93
N GLY A 77 6.31 3.08 1.81
CA GLY A 77 7.58 3.79 1.77
C GLY A 77 7.37 5.30 1.84
N ASN A 78 6.59 5.83 0.91
CA ASN A 78 6.11 7.21 0.87
C ASN A 78 4.60 7.19 0.64
N THR A 79 3.85 7.97 1.41
CA THR A 79 2.40 8.10 1.24
C THR A 79 2.01 9.24 0.32
N GLY A 80 2.94 10.12 -0.06
CA GLY A 80 2.65 11.25 -0.95
C GLY A 80 1.54 12.15 -0.37
N SER A 81 0.38 12.19 -1.03
CA SER A 81 -0.80 12.94 -0.56
C SER A 81 -1.98 12.04 -0.17
N LEU A 82 -1.73 10.74 0.01
CA LEU A 82 -2.75 9.84 0.50
C LEU A 82 -3.32 10.35 1.85
N PRO A 83 -4.63 10.19 2.10
CA PRO A 83 -5.31 10.61 3.33
C PRO A 83 -5.01 9.68 4.53
N LEU A 84 -3.73 9.32 4.70
CA LEU A 84 -3.24 8.43 5.75
C LEU A 84 -2.48 9.22 6.81
N PRO A 85 -2.48 8.77 8.08
CA PRO A 85 -1.63 9.34 9.10
C PRO A 85 -0.17 9.34 8.66
N ARG A 86 0.59 10.35 9.09
CA ARG A 86 2.04 10.40 8.84
C ARG A 86 2.78 9.17 9.37
N SER A 87 2.24 8.50 10.38
CA SER A 87 2.77 7.25 10.94
C SER A 87 2.62 6.03 10.03
N SER A 88 1.73 6.08 9.03
CA SER A 88 1.56 4.98 8.06
C SER A 88 2.77 4.86 7.13
N GLY A 89 3.48 5.96 6.87
CA GLY A 89 4.68 5.98 6.03
C GLY A 89 5.96 5.69 6.80
N TRP A 90 6.81 4.82 6.27
CA TRP A 90 8.09 4.47 6.88
C TRP A 90 9.11 5.63 6.82
N SER A 91 8.88 6.67 6.01
CA SER A 91 9.68 7.88 6.09
C SER A 91 9.04 9.14 5.53
N LEU A 92 8.99 10.19 6.36
CA LEU A 92 8.93 11.58 5.87
C LEU A 92 10.34 12.15 5.60
N ASN A 93 11.39 11.55 6.15
CA ASN A 93 12.73 12.15 6.24
C ASN A 93 13.90 11.25 5.74
N GLY A 94 13.66 9.97 5.43
CA GLY A 94 14.67 9.04 4.90
C GLY A 94 14.73 9.06 3.38
N PRO A 95 15.83 8.55 2.78
CA PRO A 95 15.90 8.41 1.33
C PRO A 95 14.74 7.53 0.84
N GLY A 96 14.11 7.95 -0.26
CA GLY A 96 13.05 7.18 -0.92
C GLY A 96 13.52 5.78 -1.33
N VAL A 97 12.61 4.95 -1.86
CA VAL A 97 12.96 3.61 -2.35
C VAL A 97 13.98 3.74 -3.49
N SER A 98 15.15 3.13 -3.33
CA SER A 98 16.18 3.11 -4.37
C SER A 98 15.89 2.09 -5.47
N SER A 99 16.47 2.23 -6.65
CA SER A 99 16.29 1.25 -7.75
C SER A 99 16.78 -0.16 -7.37
N SER A 100 17.88 -0.26 -6.61
CA SER A 100 18.39 -1.54 -6.11
C SER A 100 17.44 -2.17 -5.10
N GLU A 101 16.87 -1.38 -4.20
CA GLU A 101 15.87 -1.85 -3.25
C GLU A 101 14.58 -2.29 -3.97
N LEU A 102 14.09 -1.50 -4.94
CA LEU A 102 12.94 -1.89 -5.76
C LEU A 102 13.19 -3.22 -6.48
N PHE A 103 14.36 -3.39 -7.08
CA PHE A 103 14.75 -4.64 -7.72
C PHE A 103 14.74 -5.82 -6.74
N GLN A 104 15.26 -5.64 -5.53
CA GLN A 104 15.21 -6.67 -4.48
C GLN A 104 13.78 -7.04 -4.09
N MET A 105 12.89 -6.05 -3.97
CA MET A 105 11.47 -6.28 -3.63
C MET A 105 10.72 -7.02 -4.74
N LEU A 106 10.96 -6.66 -6.01
CA LEU A 106 10.38 -7.38 -7.16
C LEU A 106 10.82 -8.85 -7.20
N HIS A 107 12.01 -9.15 -6.67
CA HIS A 107 12.54 -10.51 -6.55
C HIS A 107 12.30 -11.15 -5.16
N TYR A 108 11.53 -10.53 -4.27
CA TYR A 108 11.37 -11.01 -2.89
C TYR A 108 10.85 -12.46 -2.84
N THR A 109 9.76 -12.75 -3.56
CA THR A 109 9.13 -14.08 -3.56
C THR A 109 10.08 -15.16 -4.06
N VAL A 110 10.72 -14.93 -5.22
CA VAL A 110 11.65 -15.90 -5.81
C VAL A 110 12.88 -16.11 -4.93
N ASN A 111 13.41 -15.06 -4.30
CA ASN A 111 14.58 -15.18 -3.44
C ASN A 111 14.26 -15.89 -2.11
N ARG A 112 13.03 -15.76 -1.60
CA ARG A 112 12.67 -16.28 -0.29
C ARG A 112 12.06 -17.68 -0.32
N TYR A 113 11.24 -17.98 -1.33
CA TYR A 113 10.43 -19.20 -1.35
C TYR A 113 10.79 -20.18 -2.46
N ASP A 114 11.45 -19.74 -3.54
CA ASP A 114 11.79 -20.61 -4.68
C ASP A 114 13.19 -21.23 -4.56
N GLN A 115 13.91 -20.97 -3.47
CA GLN A 115 15.18 -21.66 -3.18
C GLN A 115 14.90 -23.14 -2.84
N PRO A 116 15.70 -24.09 -3.37
CA PRO A 116 15.56 -25.49 -3.00
C PRO A 116 15.64 -25.64 -1.48
N LEU A 117 14.66 -26.31 -0.87
CA LEU A 117 14.77 -26.78 0.50
C LEU A 117 15.94 -27.76 0.56
N HIS A 118 17.08 -27.30 1.09
CA HIS A 118 18.24 -28.14 1.38
C HIS A 118 18.00 -28.98 2.63
#